data_AF-F1L3H5-F1
#
_entry.id   AF-F1L3H5-F1
#
_cell.length_a   1.000
_cell.length_b   1.000
_cell.length_c   1.000
_cell.angle_alpha   90.00
_cell.angle_beta   90.00
_cell.angle_gamma   90.00
#
_symmetry.space_group_name_H-M   'P 1'
#
loop_
_entity.id
_entity.type
_entity.pdbx_description
1 polymer ?
#
loop_
_entity_poly.entity_id
_entity_poly.type
_entity_poly.pdbx_seq_one_letter_code
_entity_poly.pdbx_strand_id
1 'polypeptide(L)'
;MKHATKHSTTLSKGPLSAEVKKVASEFVAFINKAVTPYHAVEESAKLLKAAGFKELNEGDSWKIEPHQKYYLTKNRTAIFAFAVGGKYKPGNGFSIVAAHTDSPALRIKPVSKLCADNFLQVGVSTYGGGIWRTWFDRDFSIAGQIIYRKDQKLVQKLVNVAKPVLFIPNLAIHFCTERNKFECNNETMLRPIIASFVADGLNKPEEGENHPSEGDVKDASDIQHDHHSVLLNLIAKEAGCAPQDIVDMDLYVYDHQPATIGGVYDEFISSQRLDNLVGTFTAIRGIIDSVTEGITEFGNDENIRIASCYDNEEVWK
;
A
#
# COMPACT_ATOMS: atom_id res chain seq x y z
N MET A 1 47.86 0.60 28.87
CA MET A 1 46.61 -0.01 29.37
C MET A 1 45.45 0.81 28.81
N LYS A 2 44.64 0.22 27.92
CA LYS A 2 43.48 0.89 27.31
C LYS A 2 42.30 0.81 28.29
N HIS A 3 41.79 1.97 28.71
CA HIS A 3 40.53 2.04 29.44
C HIS A 3 39.38 1.80 28.45
N ALA A 4 38.77 0.62 28.51
CA ALA A 4 37.50 0.34 27.87
C ALA A 4 36.38 0.75 28.83
N THR A 5 35.69 1.84 28.50
CA THR A 5 34.48 2.28 29.21
C THR A 5 33.37 1.27 28.90
N LYS A 6 33.05 0.40 29.86
CA LYS A 6 31.89 -0.48 29.78
C LYS A 6 30.62 0.38 29.89
N HIS A 7 29.98 0.67 28.77
CA HIS A 7 28.57 1.09 28.79
C HIS A 7 27.72 -0.12 29.21
N SER A 8 27.41 -0.21 30.50
CA SER A 8 26.42 -1.15 31.01
C SER A 8 25.05 -0.63 30.63
N THR A 9 24.54 -1.03 29.47
CA THR A 9 23.10 -1.00 29.18
C THR A 9 22.45 -2.02 30.10
N THR A 10 21.92 -1.55 31.22
CA THR A 10 21.07 -2.36 32.09
C THR A 10 19.79 -2.64 31.31
N LEU A 11 19.70 -3.83 30.70
CA LEU A 11 18.45 -4.31 30.12
C LEU A 11 17.40 -4.33 31.22
N SER A 12 16.27 -3.63 31.01
CA SER A 12 15.18 -3.64 31.97
C SER A 12 14.67 -5.07 32.12
N LYS A 13 14.77 -5.63 33.33
CA LYS A 13 14.16 -6.93 33.63
C LYS A 13 12.64 -6.74 33.72
N GLY A 14 11.88 -7.54 32.98
CA GLY A 14 10.42 -7.54 33.04
C GLY A 14 9.75 -7.57 31.66
N PRO A 15 8.41 -7.60 31.61
CA PRO A 15 7.66 -7.55 30.36
C PRO A 15 7.91 -6.22 29.62
N LEU A 16 7.63 -6.20 28.31
CA LEU A 16 7.67 -4.97 27.52
C LEU A 16 6.87 -3.86 28.20
N SER A 17 7.43 -2.65 28.20
CA SER A 17 6.78 -1.48 28.78
C SER A 17 5.44 -1.20 28.09
N ALA A 18 4.52 -0.57 28.80
CA ALA A 18 3.23 -0.18 28.25
C ALA A 18 3.38 0.74 27.02
N GLU A 19 4.42 1.57 27.01
CA GLU A 19 4.78 2.44 25.89
C GLU A 19 5.18 1.65 24.65
N VAL A 20 6.07 0.65 24.78
CA VAL A 20 6.48 -0.19 23.65
C VAL A 20 5.29 -0.95 23.07
N LYS A 21 4.43 -1.53 23.93
CA LYS A 21 3.22 -2.22 23.49
C LYS A 21 2.24 -1.29 22.75
N LYS A 22 2.11 -0.05 23.22
CA LYS A 22 1.25 0.95 22.59
C LYS A 22 1.76 1.31 21.19
N VAL A 23 3.03 1.65 21.03
CA VAL A 23 3.61 2.00 19.73
C VAL A 23 3.53 0.83 18.75
N ALA A 24 3.80 -0.40 19.20
CA ALA A 24 3.63 -1.59 18.38
C ALA A 24 2.18 -1.79 17.91
N SER A 25 1.21 -1.56 18.79
CA SER A 25 -0.22 -1.68 18.46
C SER A 25 -0.66 -0.59 17.47
N GLU A 26 -0.18 0.64 17.63
CA GLU A 26 -0.43 1.74 16.69
C GLU A 26 0.14 1.44 15.31
N PHE A 27 1.36 0.90 15.24
CA PHE A 27 1.95 0.46 13.97
C PHE A 27 1.16 -0.69 13.33
N VAL A 28 0.75 -1.69 14.10
CA VAL A 28 -0.11 -2.78 13.60
C VAL A 28 -1.43 -2.24 13.05
N ALA A 29 -2.04 -1.25 13.71
CA ALA A 29 -3.25 -0.60 13.21
C ALA A 29 -3.00 0.19 11.91
N PHE A 30 -1.83 0.83 11.76
CA PHE A 30 -1.42 1.52 10.54
C PHE A 30 -1.21 0.55 9.37
N ILE A 31 -0.38 -0.48 9.55
CA ILE A 31 0.02 -1.38 8.45
C ILE A 31 -1.12 -2.28 7.94
N ASN A 32 -2.12 -2.55 8.79
CA ASN A 32 -3.35 -3.25 8.40
C ASN A 32 -4.26 -2.41 7.49
N LYS A 33 -4.10 -1.08 7.49
CA LYS A 33 -4.82 -0.17 6.58
C LYS A 33 -3.96 0.24 5.39
N ALA A 34 -2.65 0.39 5.59
CA ALA A 34 -1.66 0.69 4.55
C ALA A 34 -1.33 -0.55 3.69
N VAL A 35 -2.34 -1.05 2.97
CA VAL A 35 -2.23 -2.27 2.16
C VAL A 35 -1.60 -2.05 0.78
N THR A 36 -1.57 -0.80 0.31
CA THR A 36 -0.88 -0.37 -0.92
C THR A 36 -0.19 0.99 -0.69
N PRO A 37 0.70 1.46 -1.59
CA PRO A 37 1.31 2.79 -1.46
C PRO A 37 0.27 3.92 -1.34
N TYR A 38 -0.84 3.80 -2.07
CA TYR A 38 -1.97 4.75 -1.97
C TYR A 38 -2.56 4.81 -0.56
N HIS A 39 -2.80 3.66 0.06
CA HIS A 39 -3.36 3.58 1.41
C HIS A 39 -2.33 3.97 2.48
N ALA A 40 -1.04 3.69 2.26
CA ALA A 40 0.03 4.14 3.14
C ALA A 40 0.10 5.67 3.20
N VAL A 41 -0.01 6.34 2.05
CA VAL A 41 -0.10 7.80 1.97
C VAL A 41 -1.39 8.32 2.59
N GLU A 42 -2.53 7.68 2.33
CA GLU A 42 -3.81 8.11 2.93
C GLU A 42 -3.77 8.07 4.47
N GLU A 43 -3.30 6.96 5.04
CA GLU A 43 -3.19 6.83 6.50
C GLU A 43 -2.14 7.78 7.09
N SER A 44 -1.01 7.98 6.40
CA SER A 44 0.00 8.96 6.82
C SER A 44 -0.53 10.39 6.81
N ALA A 45 -1.29 10.76 5.77
CA ALA A 45 -1.94 12.06 5.68
C ALA A 45 -3.01 12.26 6.76
N LYS A 46 -3.76 11.21 7.13
CA LYS A 46 -4.70 11.25 8.27
C LYS A 46 -3.98 11.56 9.58
N LEU A 47 -2.83 10.91 9.84
CA LEU A 47 -2.01 11.17 11.03
C LEU A 47 -1.49 12.62 11.06
N LEU A 48 -0.95 13.11 9.93
CA LEU A 48 -0.44 14.48 9.81
C LEU A 48 -1.54 15.53 10.00
N LYS A 49 -2.70 15.34 9.35
CA LYS A 49 -3.87 16.22 9.52
C LYS A 49 -4.33 16.28 10.96
N ALA A 50 -4.40 15.13 11.65
CA ALA A 50 -4.76 15.07 13.06
C ALA A 50 -3.74 15.79 13.96
N ALA A 51 -2.47 15.85 13.56
CA ALA A 51 -1.40 16.59 14.25
C ALA A 51 -1.31 18.09 13.86
N GLY A 52 -2.26 18.59 13.07
CA GLY A 52 -2.36 19.99 12.68
C GLY A 52 -1.44 20.40 11.51
N PHE A 53 -0.92 19.45 10.74
CA PHE A 53 -0.21 19.78 9.51
C PHE A 53 -1.20 20.20 8.41
N LYS A 54 -0.86 21.28 7.70
CA LYS A 54 -1.67 21.80 6.59
C LYS A 54 -1.27 21.13 5.27
N GLU A 55 -2.26 20.59 4.56
CA GLU A 55 -2.07 20.08 3.20
C GLU A 55 -1.76 21.21 2.22
N LEU A 56 -0.73 21.02 1.40
CA LEU A 56 -0.36 21.89 0.29
C LEU A 56 -0.65 21.20 -1.04
N ASN A 57 -1.14 21.96 -2.00
CA ASN A 57 -1.27 21.53 -3.38
C ASN A 57 -0.03 21.95 -4.17
N GLU A 58 0.62 21.01 -4.86
CA GLU A 58 1.82 21.26 -5.67
C GLU A 58 1.62 22.27 -6.80
N GLY A 59 0.39 22.42 -7.31
CA GLY A 59 0.06 23.40 -8.36
C GLY A 59 -0.08 24.84 -7.86
N ASP A 60 -0.13 25.07 -6.55
CA ASP A 60 -0.35 26.39 -5.97
C ASP A 60 0.96 27.11 -5.66
N SER A 61 0.92 28.45 -5.60
CA SER A 61 2.00 29.24 -4.98
C SER A 61 1.94 29.12 -3.46
N TRP A 62 3.06 28.77 -2.83
CA TRP A 62 3.11 28.54 -1.39
C TRP A 62 3.62 29.75 -0.61
N LYS A 63 2.95 30.06 0.50
CA LYS A 63 3.47 30.96 1.53
C LYS A 63 3.88 30.12 2.73
N ILE A 64 5.19 29.92 2.89
CA ILE A 64 5.77 29.12 3.97
C ILE A 64 6.28 30.04 5.08
N GLU A 65 5.89 29.77 6.31
CA GLU A 65 6.16 30.62 7.48
C GLU A 65 6.80 29.80 8.61
N PRO A 66 7.70 30.39 9.42
CA PRO A 66 8.20 29.77 10.65
C PRO A 66 7.08 29.34 11.59
N HIS A 67 7.34 28.32 12.41
CA HIS A 67 6.40 27.68 13.33
C HIS A 67 5.22 26.96 12.67
N GLN A 68 5.15 26.93 11.34
CA GLN A 68 4.08 26.23 10.62
C GLN A 68 4.52 24.84 10.17
N LYS A 69 3.52 23.98 9.95
CA LYS A 69 3.68 22.56 9.62
C LYS A 69 2.85 22.25 8.38
N TYR A 70 3.45 21.59 7.41
CA TYR A 70 2.87 21.37 6.10
C TYR A 70 3.13 19.96 5.61
N TYR A 71 2.27 19.46 4.73
CA TYR A 71 2.58 18.26 3.98
C TYR A 71 1.96 18.33 2.58
N LEU A 72 2.51 17.55 1.66
CA LEU A 72 1.96 17.35 0.33
C LEU A 72 2.10 15.89 -0.08
N THR A 73 1.36 15.50 -1.11
CA THR A 73 1.47 14.18 -1.74
C THR A 73 1.83 14.33 -3.21
N LYS A 74 2.60 13.36 -3.74
CA LYS A 74 2.90 13.25 -5.17
C LYS A 74 2.35 11.91 -5.66
N ASN A 75 1.58 11.93 -6.75
CA ASN A 75 0.88 10.77 -7.31
C ASN A 75 -0.08 10.05 -6.33
N ARG A 76 -0.28 10.60 -5.11
CA ARG A 76 -0.91 9.93 -3.96
C ARG A 76 -0.23 8.65 -3.50
N THR A 77 1.00 8.39 -3.95
CA THR A 77 1.80 7.23 -3.53
C THR A 77 3.07 7.65 -2.80
N ALA A 78 3.52 8.90 -2.95
CA ALA A 78 4.56 9.50 -2.12
C ALA A 78 4.00 10.64 -1.26
N ILE A 79 4.56 10.82 -0.06
CA ILE A 79 4.17 11.86 0.90
C ILE A 79 5.39 12.56 1.48
N PHE A 80 5.29 13.89 1.59
CA PHE A 80 6.35 14.75 2.10
C PHE A 80 5.76 15.66 3.17
N ALA A 81 6.19 15.49 4.41
CA ALA A 81 5.82 16.36 5.52
C ALA A 81 7.01 17.20 5.93
N PHE A 82 6.78 18.47 6.23
CA PHE A 82 7.81 19.36 6.73
C PHE A 82 7.30 20.34 7.77
N ALA A 83 8.15 20.69 8.72
CA ALA A 83 7.87 21.66 9.77
C ALA A 83 8.98 22.71 9.82
N VAL A 84 8.58 23.98 9.78
CA VAL A 84 9.50 25.11 9.66
C VAL A 84 9.91 25.59 11.05
N GLY A 85 11.18 25.42 11.40
CA GLY A 85 11.72 25.86 12.69
C GLY A 85 11.44 27.33 12.98
N GLY A 86 11.23 27.68 14.25
CA GLY A 86 10.85 29.03 14.64
C GLY A 86 11.88 30.11 14.33
N LYS A 87 13.16 29.74 14.22
CA LYS A 87 14.27 30.64 13.84
C LYS A 87 14.74 30.45 12.40
N TYR A 88 14.05 29.63 11.62
CA TYR A 88 14.39 29.39 10.24
C TYR A 88 14.44 30.70 9.44
N LYS A 89 15.48 30.84 8.61
CA LYS A 89 15.62 31.88 7.60
C LYS A 89 15.97 31.23 6.26
N PRO A 90 15.54 31.80 5.12
CA PRO A 90 15.98 31.34 3.81
C PRO A 90 17.52 31.27 3.75
N GLY A 91 18.03 30.11 3.34
CA GLY A 91 19.46 29.78 3.35
C GLY A 91 19.91 28.85 4.49
N ASN A 92 19.07 28.64 5.51
CA ASN A 92 19.32 27.64 6.55
C ASN A 92 19.12 26.20 6.03
N GLY A 93 19.51 25.22 6.86
CA GLY A 93 19.55 23.80 6.51
C GLY A 93 18.23 23.04 6.68
N PHE A 94 18.33 21.74 6.41
CA PHE A 94 17.24 20.78 6.50
C PHE A 94 17.65 19.59 7.38
N SER A 95 16.70 19.04 8.13
CA SER A 95 16.87 17.79 8.88
C SER A 95 15.88 16.76 8.31
N ILE A 96 16.41 15.77 7.58
CA ILE A 96 15.60 14.90 6.72
C ILE A 96 15.66 13.46 7.23
N VAL A 97 14.51 12.83 7.36
CA VAL A 97 14.35 11.38 7.48
C VAL A 97 13.61 10.89 6.24
N ALA A 98 14.17 9.89 5.56
CA ALA A 98 13.59 9.32 4.35
C ALA A 98 13.21 7.85 4.56
N ALA A 99 12.11 7.45 3.93
CA ALA A 99 11.63 6.07 3.82
C ALA A 99 10.93 5.86 2.47
N HIS A 100 10.31 4.70 2.26
CA HIS A 100 9.44 4.46 1.11
C HIS A 100 8.12 3.78 1.50
N THR A 101 7.10 4.02 0.68
CA THR A 101 5.70 3.61 0.87
C THR A 101 5.37 2.31 0.13
N ASP A 102 6.20 1.92 -0.83
CA ASP A 102 6.05 0.70 -1.60
C ASP A 102 6.78 -0.49 -1.00
N SER A 103 6.32 -1.66 -1.42
CA SER A 103 6.89 -2.95 -1.10
C SER A 103 6.72 -3.84 -2.34
N PRO A 104 7.52 -4.93 -2.48
CA PRO A 104 7.34 -5.86 -3.58
C PRO A 104 5.96 -6.49 -3.53
N ALA A 105 5.29 -6.54 -4.69
CA ALA A 105 3.90 -6.96 -4.78
C ALA A 105 3.57 -7.59 -6.13
N LEU A 106 2.41 -8.23 -6.22
CA LEU A 106 1.78 -8.53 -7.50
C LEU A 106 0.79 -7.42 -7.83
N ARG A 107 0.87 -6.86 -9.04
CA ARG A 107 -0.08 -5.84 -9.55
C ARG A 107 -0.95 -6.45 -10.64
N ILE A 108 -2.22 -6.08 -10.69
CA ILE A 108 -3.11 -6.54 -11.76
C ILE A 108 -2.67 -5.89 -13.07
N LYS A 109 -2.51 -6.70 -14.13
CA LYS A 109 -2.12 -6.20 -15.46
C LYS A 109 -3.26 -5.37 -16.06
N PRO A 110 -2.96 -4.38 -16.93
CA PRO A 110 -3.99 -3.63 -17.68
C PRO A 110 -4.90 -4.52 -18.52
N VAL A 111 -4.38 -5.65 -19.03
CA VAL A 111 -5.20 -6.74 -19.59
C VAL A 111 -4.97 -7.96 -18.71
N SER A 112 -5.94 -8.26 -17.85
CA SER A 112 -5.82 -9.31 -16.83
C SER A 112 -6.66 -10.54 -17.12
N LYS A 113 -7.55 -10.49 -18.12
CA LYS A 113 -8.47 -11.59 -18.42
C LYS A 113 -7.71 -12.82 -18.93
N LEU A 114 -7.65 -13.87 -18.11
CA LEU A 114 -7.05 -15.16 -18.47
C LEU A 114 -7.99 -16.31 -18.08
N CYS A 115 -7.94 -17.40 -18.84
CA CYS A 115 -8.71 -18.62 -18.58
C CYS A 115 -7.81 -19.84 -18.72
N ALA A 116 -7.86 -20.76 -17.76
CA ALA A 116 -7.18 -22.04 -17.84
C ALA A 116 -7.92 -23.08 -16.98
N ASP A 117 -7.99 -24.33 -17.44
CA ASP A 117 -8.45 -25.48 -16.66
C ASP A 117 -9.80 -25.28 -15.94
N ASN A 118 -10.77 -24.64 -16.62
CA ASN A 118 -12.11 -24.28 -16.10
C ASN A 118 -12.13 -23.25 -14.95
N PHE A 119 -11.03 -22.51 -14.78
CA PHE A 119 -10.93 -21.38 -13.86
C PHE A 119 -10.76 -20.06 -14.60
N LEU A 120 -11.42 -19.03 -14.07
CA LEU A 120 -11.11 -17.63 -14.37
C LEU A 120 -9.87 -17.25 -13.57
N GLN A 121 -8.85 -16.76 -14.28
CA GLN A 121 -7.59 -16.30 -13.71
C GLN A 121 -7.44 -14.79 -13.94
N VAL A 122 -6.63 -14.16 -13.08
CA VAL A 122 -6.27 -12.75 -13.20
C VAL A 122 -4.78 -12.65 -13.52
N GLY A 123 -4.45 -12.07 -14.67
CA GLY A 123 -3.08 -11.76 -15.05
C GLY A 123 -2.48 -10.69 -14.12
N VAL A 124 -1.32 -10.99 -13.56
CA VAL A 124 -0.58 -10.09 -12.67
C VAL A 124 0.85 -9.87 -13.16
N SER A 125 1.44 -8.74 -12.78
CA SER A 125 2.85 -8.41 -12.98
C SER A 125 3.58 -8.36 -11.63
N THR A 126 4.84 -8.80 -11.62
CA THR A 126 5.72 -8.66 -10.48
C THR A 126 6.21 -7.23 -10.36
N TYR A 127 6.01 -6.63 -9.20
CA TYR A 127 6.54 -5.33 -8.84
C TYR A 127 7.64 -5.51 -7.78
N GLY A 128 8.84 -5.03 -8.08
CA GLY A 128 10.01 -5.15 -7.19
C GLY A 128 10.60 -6.56 -7.07
N GLY A 129 11.51 -6.73 -6.11
CA GLY A 129 12.30 -7.95 -5.89
C GLY A 129 11.66 -9.00 -4.97
N GLY A 130 10.38 -9.32 -5.17
CA GLY A 130 9.63 -10.18 -4.25
C GLY A 130 10.15 -11.63 -4.17
N ILE A 131 10.03 -12.23 -2.98
CA ILE A 131 10.27 -13.67 -2.77
C ILE A 131 9.01 -14.43 -3.20
N TRP A 132 8.79 -14.58 -4.51
CA TRP A 132 7.50 -15.03 -5.07
C TRP A 132 7.01 -16.40 -4.59
N ARG A 133 7.91 -17.26 -4.10
CA ARG A 133 7.52 -18.51 -3.43
C ARG A 133 6.57 -18.30 -2.25
N THR A 134 6.75 -17.23 -1.47
CA THR A 134 5.92 -16.97 -0.27
C THR A 134 4.50 -16.55 -0.62
N TRP A 135 4.25 -16.25 -1.90
CA TRP A 135 2.94 -15.85 -2.41
C TRP A 135 2.07 -17.05 -2.82
N PHE A 136 2.56 -18.29 -2.73
CA PHE A 136 1.72 -19.46 -2.99
C PHE A 136 0.96 -19.86 -1.73
N ASP A 137 -0.24 -20.42 -1.92
CA ASP A 137 -1.14 -20.91 -0.88
C ASP A 137 -1.48 -19.86 0.20
N ARG A 138 -1.71 -18.62 -0.24
CA ARG A 138 -2.17 -17.52 0.61
C ARG A 138 -3.54 -17.03 0.16
N ASP A 139 -4.32 -16.60 1.13
CA ASP A 139 -5.61 -15.95 0.91
C ASP A 139 -5.38 -14.49 0.54
N PHE A 140 -5.52 -14.14 -0.73
CA PHE A 140 -5.24 -12.79 -1.21
C PHE A 140 -6.49 -11.95 -1.39
N SER A 141 -6.34 -10.66 -1.14
CA SER A 141 -7.30 -9.65 -1.54
C SER A 141 -6.69 -8.61 -2.49
N ILE A 142 -7.50 -7.64 -2.90
CA ILE A 142 -7.17 -6.63 -3.91
C ILE A 142 -7.45 -5.26 -3.32
N ALA A 143 -6.49 -4.35 -3.46
CA ALA A 143 -6.65 -2.96 -3.07
C ALA A 143 -5.87 -2.05 -4.02
N GLY A 144 -6.22 -0.77 -4.07
CA GLY A 144 -5.51 0.20 -4.90
C GLY A 144 -6.37 1.40 -5.24
N GLN A 145 -6.15 1.94 -6.43
CA GLN A 145 -6.88 3.10 -6.95
C GLN A 145 -7.62 2.72 -8.22
N ILE A 146 -8.82 3.28 -8.39
CA ILE A 146 -9.52 3.27 -9.66
C ILE A 146 -9.81 4.70 -10.13
N ILE A 147 -9.99 4.82 -11.44
CA ILE A 147 -10.50 6.01 -12.11
C ILE A 147 -11.83 5.62 -12.76
N TYR A 148 -12.89 6.34 -12.43
CA TYR A 148 -14.20 6.12 -13.05
C TYR A 148 -14.86 7.43 -13.46
N ARG A 149 -15.78 7.37 -14.41
CA ARG A 149 -16.54 8.51 -14.91
C ARG A 149 -17.76 8.72 -14.02
N LYS A 150 -17.95 9.96 -13.56
CA LYS A 150 -19.17 10.38 -12.85
C LYS A 150 -19.51 11.81 -13.28
N ASP A 151 -20.73 12.02 -13.75
CA ASP A 151 -21.22 13.34 -14.18
C ASP A 151 -20.25 14.02 -15.19
N GLN A 152 -19.77 13.25 -16.19
CA GLN A 152 -18.79 13.66 -17.20
C GLN A 152 -17.40 14.06 -16.66
N LYS A 153 -17.09 13.77 -15.39
CA LYS A 153 -15.78 13.99 -14.77
C LYS A 153 -15.10 12.68 -14.45
N LEU A 154 -13.77 12.68 -14.45
CA LEU A 154 -12.98 11.58 -13.91
C LEU A 154 -12.87 11.72 -12.40
N VAL A 155 -13.26 10.66 -11.69
CA VAL A 155 -13.16 10.55 -10.24
C VAL A 155 -12.17 9.46 -9.91
N GLN A 156 -11.22 9.79 -9.03
CA GLN A 156 -10.27 8.84 -8.48
C GLN A 156 -10.76 8.39 -7.10
N LYS A 157 -10.74 7.08 -6.86
CA LYS A 157 -11.17 6.50 -5.59
C LYS A 157 -10.27 5.35 -5.18
N LEU A 158 -9.95 5.28 -3.89
CA LEU A 158 -9.31 4.11 -3.31
C LEU A 158 -10.34 3.02 -3.06
N VAL A 159 -9.96 1.78 -3.35
CA VAL A 159 -10.75 0.58 -3.10
C VAL A 159 -9.89 -0.41 -2.32
N ASN A 160 -10.53 -1.12 -1.39
CA ASN A 160 -9.91 -2.21 -0.64
C ASN A 160 -10.96 -3.27 -0.37
N VAL A 161 -10.86 -4.41 -1.06
CA VAL A 161 -11.83 -5.49 -0.93
C VAL A 161 -11.66 -6.16 0.43
N ALA A 162 -12.68 -6.12 1.29
CA ALA A 162 -12.61 -6.69 2.64
C ALA A 162 -12.75 -8.23 2.71
N LYS A 163 -12.38 -8.96 1.65
CA LYS A 163 -12.51 -10.42 1.53
C LYS A 163 -11.35 -11.03 0.75
N PRO A 164 -10.88 -12.25 1.07
CA PRO A 164 -9.94 -12.95 0.20
C PRO A 164 -10.67 -13.45 -1.06
N VAL A 165 -10.25 -12.94 -2.21
CA VAL A 165 -10.89 -13.17 -3.52
C VAL A 165 -9.94 -13.77 -4.54
N LEU A 166 -8.64 -13.83 -4.25
CA LEU A 166 -7.60 -14.39 -5.11
C LEU A 166 -6.84 -15.48 -4.37
N PHE A 167 -6.39 -16.49 -5.10
CA PHE A 167 -5.57 -17.57 -4.56
C PHE A 167 -4.57 -18.05 -5.61
N ILE A 168 -3.32 -18.29 -5.22
CA ILE A 168 -2.26 -18.85 -6.11
C ILE A 168 -1.91 -20.25 -5.58
N PRO A 169 -2.43 -21.33 -6.18
CA PRO A 169 -2.22 -22.68 -5.68
C PRO A 169 -0.81 -23.20 -6.01
N ASN A 170 -0.18 -23.90 -5.06
CA ASN A 170 0.96 -24.76 -5.37
C ASN A 170 0.55 -25.96 -6.23
N LEU A 171 1.48 -26.43 -7.07
CA LEU A 171 1.38 -27.76 -7.65
C LEU A 171 1.55 -28.80 -6.55
N ALA A 172 0.66 -29.78 -6.50
CA ALA A 172 0.75 -30.85 -5.50
C ALA A 172 2.09 -31.59 -5.63
N ILE A 173 2.74 -31.83 -4.49
CA ILE A 173 4.08 -32.44 -4.41
C ILE A 173 4.21 -33.78 -5.15
N HIS A 174 3.10 -34.52 -5.31
CA HIS A 174 3.03 -35.79 -6.03
C HIS A 174 3.32 -35.66 -7.53
N PHE A 175 3.16 -34.47 -8.10
CA PHE A 175 3.46 -34.17 -9.50
C PHE A 175 4.84 -33.50 -9.68
N CYS A 176 5.60 -33.28 -8.60
CA CYS A 176 6.92 -32.67 -8.67
C CYS A 176 7.99 -33.74 -8.91
N THR A 177 8.81 -33.55 -9.95
CA THR A 177 9.96 -34.41 -10.26
C THR A 177 11.08 -34.26 -9.21
N GLU A 178 11.34 -33.04 -8.73
CA GLU A 178 12.34 -32.73 -7.70
C GLU A 178 11.68 -32.04 -6.49
N ARG A 179 11.26 -32.83 -5.49
CA ARG A 179 10.47 -32.34 -4.34
C ARG A 179 11.11 -31.22 -3.50
N ASN A 180 12.44 -31.13 -3.49
CA ASN A 180 13.18 -30.14 -2.69
C ASN A 180 13.48 -28.84 -3.46
N LYS A 181 13.25 -28.83 -4.78
CA LYS A 181 13.47 -27.68 -5.63
C LYS A 181 12.12 -27.02 -5.87
N PHE A 182 12.09 -25.69 -5.94
CA PHE A 182 11.00 -25.06 -6.66
C PHE A 182 11.50 -23.95 -7.54
N GLU A 183 10.92 -23.97 -8.73
CA GLU A 183 11.18 -23.07 -9.83
C GLU A 183 9.85 -22.42 -10.12
N CYS A 184 9.79 -21.10 -9.95
CA CYS A 184 8.61 -20.32 -10.26
C CYS A 184 8.88 -19.58 -11.56
N ASN A 185 8.06 -19.85 -12.58
CA ASN A 185 7.94 -18.96 -13.72
C ASN A 185 6.97 -17.83 -13.33
N ASN A 186 7.50 -16.63 -13.15
CA ASN A 186 6.71 -15.49 -12.66
C ASN A 186 5.55 -15.09 -13.60
N GLU A 187 5.61 -15.44 -14.88
CA GLU A 187 4.55 -15.13 -15.85
C GLU A 187 3.42 -16.16 -15.83
N THR A 188 3.74 -17.44 -15.76
CA THR A 188 2.75 -18.51 -15.90
C THR A 188 2.25 -19.07 -14.57
N MET A 189 3.08 -19.06 -13.52
CA MET A 189 2.78 -19.71 -12.24
C MET A 189 2.23 -18.76 -11.18
N LEU A 190 2.38 -17.44 -11.33
CA LEU A 190 1.85 -16.44 -10.39
C LEU A 190 0.44 -15.97 -10.74
N ARG A 191 -0.29 -16.67 -11.61
CA ARG A 191 -1.64 -16.29 -12.05
C ARG A 191 -2.67 -16.72 -11.00
N PRO A 192 -3.20 -15.81 -10.15
CA PRO A 192 -4.23 -16.19 -9.20
C PRO A 192 -5.52 -16.61 -9.90
N ILE A 193 -6.21 -17.57 -9.29
CA ILE A 193 -7.61 -17.89 -9.60
C ILE A 193 -8.53 -16.92 -8.85
N ILE A 194 -9.62 -16.50 -9.50
CA ILE A 194 -10.68 -15.65 -8.89
C ILE A 194 -12.02 -16.38 -8.78
N ALA A 195 -12.34 -17.26 -9.74
CA ALA A 195 -13.58 -18.03 -9.75
C ALA A 195 -13.46 -19.27 -10.67
N SER A 196 -14.34 -20.25 -10.49
CA SER A 196 -14.53 -21.32 -11.49
C SER A 196 -15.57 -20.92 -12.53
N PHE A 197 -15.52 -21.52 -13.72
CA PHE A 197 -16.52 -21.26 -14.78
C PHE A 197 -17.94 -21.60 -14.32
N VAL A 198 -18.09 -22.68 -13.52
CA VAL A 198 -19.38 -23.11 -12.99
C VAL A 198 -19.94 -22.08 -12.02
N ALA A 199 -19.12 -21.62 -11.06
CA ALA A 199 -19.56 -20.62 -10.10
C ALA A 199 -19.86 -19.29 -10.78
N ASP A 200 -19.02 -18.85 -11.72
CA ASP A 200 -19.28 -17.64 -12.50
C ASP A 200 -20.60 -17.76 -13.28
N GLY A 201 -20.80 -18.85 -14.03
CA GLY A 201 -22.02 -19.08 -14.81
C GLY A 201 -23.29 -19.11 -13.98
N LEU A 202 -23.27 -19.73 -12.79
CA LEU A 202 -24.42 -19.78 -11.88
C LEU A 202 -24.74 -18.44 -11.19
N ASN A 203 -23.76 -17.53 -11.11
CA ASN A 203 -23.90 -16.25 -10.43
C ASN A 203 -23.90 -15.05 -11.39
N LYS A 204 -23.95 -15.29 -12.71
CA LYS A 204 -24.15 -14.23 -13.68
C LYS A 204 -25.51 -13.58 -13.44
N PRO A 205 -25.59 -12.25 -13.33
CA PRO A 205 -26.88 -11.57 -13.34
C PRO A 205 -27.61 -11.92 -14.64
N GLU A 206 -28.94 -12.06 -14.58
CA GLU A 206 -29.77 -12.21 -15.78
C GLU A 206 -29.46 -11.04 -16.73
N GLU A 207 -29.17 -11.35 -18.00
CA GLU A 207 -28.77 -10.35 -18.99
C GLU A 207 -29.87 -9.29 -19.14
N GLY A 208 -29.58 -8.06 -18.69
CA GLY A 208 -30.23 -6.88 -19.23
C GLY A 208 -29.58 -6.54 -20.55
N GLU A 209 -30.35 -6.55 -21.64
CA GLU A 209 -29.92 -6.19 -22.99
C GLU A 209 -29.11 -4.89 -22.98
N ASN A 210 -27.80 -4.99 -23.17
CA ASN A 210 -26.92 -3.94 -23.72
C ASN A 210 -25.50 -4.51 -23.83
N HIS A 211 -25.31 -5.43 -24.77
CA HIS A 211 -23.97 -5.68 -25.29
C HIS A 211 -23.64 -4.57 -26.30
N PRO A 212 -22.52 -3.84 -26.13
CA PRO A 212 -22.02 -2.98 -27.20
C PRO A 212 -21.72 -3.87 -28.41
N SER A 213 -22.17 -3.45 -29.58
CA SER A 213 -21.92 -4.14 -30.84
C SER A 213 -20.44 -4.21 -31.16
N GLU A 214 -19.94 -5.39 -31.52
CA GLU A 214 -18.62 -5.57 -32.14
C GLU A 214 -18.56 -4.74 -33.43
N GLY A 215 -17.89 -3.59 -33.41
CA GLY A 215 -17.78 -2.74 -34.60
C GLY A 215 -17.25 -1.32 -34.38
N ASP A 216 -17.30 -0.80 -33.16
CA ASP A 216 -16.82 0.56 -32.90
C ASP A 216 -15.33 0.61 -32.55
N VAL A 217 -14.69 1.74 -32.89
CA VAL A 217 -13.31 2.06 -32.54
C VAL A 217 -13.11 1.76 -31.06
N LYS A 218 -12.13 0.89 -30.71
CA LYS A 218 -11.77 0.61 -29.31
C LYS A 218 -11.48 1.95 -28.61
N ASP A 219 -12.44 2.44 -27.85
CA ASP A 219 -12.20 3.51 -26.89
C ASP A 219 -11.16 2.96 -25.91
N ALA A 220 -9.99 3.59 -25.84
CA ALA A 220 -8.92 3.14 -24.96
C ALA A 220 -9.33 3.22 -23.47
N SER A 221 -10.43 3.90 -23.14
CA SER A 221 -11.04 3.92 -21.82
C SER A 221 -12.07 2.82 -21.57
N ASP A 222 -12.38 1.98 -22.57
CA ASP A 222 -13.24 0.81 -22.40
C ASP A 222 -12.39 -0.43 -22.05
N ILE A 223 -12.29 -0.70 -20.76
CA ILE A 223 -11.56 -1.86 -20.21
C ILE A 223 -12.46 -3.09 -20.00
N GLN A 224 -13.73 -3.07 -20.42
CA GLN A 224 -14.69 -4.14 -20.09
C GLN A 224 -14.27 -5.50 -20.65
N HIS A 225 -13.57 -5.52 -21.79
CA HIS A 225 -13.08 -6.73 -22.43
C HIS A 225 -11.71 -7.19 -21.92
N ASP A 226 -10.98 -6.30 -21.25
CA ASP A 226 -9.61 -6.53 -20.77
C ASP A 226 -9.58 -7.30 -19.44
N HIS A 227 -10.72 -7.36 -18.74
CA HIS A 227 -10.88 -8.01 -17.45
C HIS A 227 -12.09 -8.95 -17.41
N HIS A 228 -12.14 -9.84 -16.42
CA HIS A 228 -13.35 -10.62 -16.14
C HIS A 228 -14.42 -9.74 -15.52
N SER A 229 -15.69 -9.92 -15.91
CA SER A 229 -16.81 -9.16 -15.34
C SER A 229 -16.93 -9.34 -13.82
N VAL A 230 -16.62 -10.52 -13.28
CA VAL A 230 -16.59 -10.76 -11.83
C VAL A 230 -15.61 -9.84 -11.10
N LEU A 231 -14.45 -9.53 -11.70
CA LEU A 231 -13.47 -8.60 -11.14
C LEU A 231 -13.98 -7.16 -11.19
N LEU A 232 -14.47 -6.72 -12.36
CA LEU A 232 -14.99 -5.36 -12.53
C LEU A 232 -16.20 -5.09 -11.64
N ASN A 233 -17.14 -6.04 -11.54
CA ASN A 233 -18.30 -5.96 -10.65
C ASN A 233 -17.89 -5.84 -9.18
N LEU A 234 -16.89 -6.62 -8.75
CA LEU A 234 -16.37 -6.58 -7.38
C LEU A 234 -15.80 -5.19 -7.05
N ILE A 235 -14.98 -4.65 -7.96
CA ILE A 235 -14.34 -3.34 -7.79
C ILE A 235 -15.36 -2.21 -7.86
N ALA A 236 -16.29 -2.27 -8.82
CA ALA A 236 -17.36 -1.29 -8.99
C ALA A 236 -18.25 -1.22 -7.74
N LYS A 237 -18.57 -2.37 -7.14
CA LYS A 237 -19.32 -2.45 -5.88
C LYS A 237 -18.56 -1.77 -4.74
N GLU A 238 -17.27 -2.02 -4.59
CA GLU A 238 -16.43 -1.38 -3.57
C GLU A 238 -16.33 0.15 -3.79
N ALA A 239 -16.25 0.56 -5.05
CA ALA A 239 -16.22 1.96 -5.43
C ALA A 239 -17.58 2.68 -5.36
N GLY A 240 -18.69 1.94 -5.37
CA GLY A 240 -20.04 2.52 -5.48
C GLY A 240 -20.28 3.19 -6.83
N CYS A 241 -19.74 2.64 -7.91
CA CYS A 241 -20.00 3.06 -9.29
C CYS A 241 -20.52 1.87 -10.13
N ALA A 242 -20.88 2.11 -11.39
CA ALA A 242 -21.20 1.02 -12.31
C ALA A 242 -19.91 0.47 -12.98
N PRO A 243 -19.84 -0.82 -13.32
CA PRO A 243 -18.67 -1.41 -13.97
C PRO A 243 -18.26 -0.70 -15.26
N GLN A 244 -19.23 -0.28 -16.08
CA GLN A 244 -19.03 0.46 -17.33
C GLN A 244 -18.47 1.87 -17.14
N ASP A 245 -18.54 2.42 -15.93
CA ASP A 245 -17.98 3.74 -15.63
C ASP A 245 -16.48 3.66 -15.33
N ILE A 246 -15.94 2.48 -15.04
CA ILE A 246 -14.51 2.30 -14.74
C ILE A 246 -13.70 2.53 -16.02
N VAL A 247 -12.80 3.50 -15.95
CA VAL A 247 -11.93 3.93 -17.05
C VAL A 247 -10.57 3.25 -16.97
N ASP A 248 -10.01 3.16 -15.75
CA ASP A 248 -8.70 2.57 -15.52
C ASP A 248 -8.55 2.18 -14.04
N MET A 249 -7.57 1.32 -13.74
CA MET A 249 -7.30 0.87 -12.39
C MET A 249 -5.83 0.52 -12.17
N ASP A 250 -5.36 0.82 -10.97
CA ASP A 250 -4.05 0.44 -10.47
C ASP A 250 -4.22 -0.33 -9.16
N LEU A 251 -4.19 -1.66 -9.27
CA LEU A 251 -4.55 -2.56 -8.18
C LEU A 251 -3.41 -3.51 -7.83
N TYR A 252 -3.22 -3.66 -6.53
CA TYR A 252 -2.25 -4.54 -5.91
C TYR A 252 -2.97 -5.73 -5.30
N VAL A 253 -2.35 -6.90 -5.43
CA VAL A 253 -2.71 -8.09 -4.68
C VAL A 253 -1.93 -8.08 -3.38
N TYR A 254 -2.61 -8.32 -2.25
CA TYR A 254 -1.99 -8.35 -0.93
C TYR A 254 -2.60 -9.48 -0.10
N ASP A 255 -1.84 -10.06 0.83
CA ASP A 255 -2.32 -11.15 1.68
C ASP A 255 -3.43 -10.61 2.62
N HIS A 256 -4.53 -11.32 2.75
CA HIS A 256 -5.66 -10.88 3.55
C HIS A 256 -5.42 -11.12 5.05
N GLN A 257 -4.40 -11.92 5.41
CA GLN A 257 -4.00 -12.14 6.80
C GLN A 257 -3.54 -10.82 7.44
N PRO A 258 -4.19 -10.38 8.54
CA PRO A 258 -3.81 -9.14 9.22
C PRO A 258 -2.46 -9.28 9.93
N ALA A 259 -1.75 -8.16 10.05
CA ALA A 259 -0.58 -8.00 10.89
C ALA A 259 -0.93 -8.25 12.37
N THR A 260 -0.02 -8.89 13.08
CA THR A 260 -0.21 -9.24 14.50
C THR A 260 1.07 -9.02 15.32
N ILE A 261 0.89 -8.69 16.59
CA ILE A 261 1.93 -8.87 17.62
C ILE A 261 1.90 -10.33 18.06
N GLY A 262 3.06 -10.97 18.18
CA GLY A 262 3.17 -12.38 18.55
C GLY A 262 4.50 -12.74 19.20
N GLY A 263 4.73 -14.05 19.35
CA GLY A 263 5.77 -14.60 20.22
C GLY A 263 5.26 -14.86 21.63
N VAL A 264 5.93 -15.73 22.39
CA VAL A 264 5.52 -16.11 23.76
C VAL A 264 5.43 -14.89 24.68
N TYR A 265 6.20 -13.84 24.39
CA TYR A 265 6.27 -12.62 25.18
C TYR A 265 5.76 -11.37 24.43
N ASP A 266 4.99 -11.53 23.35
CA ASP A 266 4.48 -10.42 22.51
C ASP A 266 5.61 -9.52 21.96
N GLU A 267 6.75 -10.11 21.62
CA GLU A 267 7.99 -9.39 21.27
C GLU A 267 8.22 -9.22 19.76
N PHE A 268 7.40 -9.87 18.93
CA PHE A 268 7.53 -9.82 17.47
C PHE A 268 6.31 -9.17 16.82
N ILE A 269 6.53 -8.49 15.70
CA ILE A 269 5.46 -8.08 14.78
C ILE A 269 5.60 -8.90 13.51
N SER A 270 4.55 -9.61 13.14
CA SER A 270 4.47 -10.38 11.90
C SER A 270 3.53 -9.66 10.94
N SER A 271 4.07 -9.20 9.82
CA SER A 271 3.31 -8.53 8.77
C SER A 271 4.05 -8.61 7.43
N GLN A 272 3.28 -8.51 6.38
CA GLN A 272 3.73 -8.10 5.05
C GLN A 272 4.07 -6.61 5.08
N ARG A 273 4.91 -6.13 4.14
CA ARG A 273 5.24 -4.70 3.95
C ARG A 273 5.96 -4.04 5.14
N LEU A 274 6.53 -4.82 6.08
CA LEU A 274 7.37 -4.24 7.13
C LEU A 274 8.49 -3.39 6.51
N ASP A 275 9.09 -3.95 5.46
CA ASP A 275 9.92 -3.23 4.50
C ASP A 275 9.01 -2.46 3.51
N ASN A 276 8.90 -1.13 3.56
CA ASN A 276 9.47 -0.23 4.57
C ASN A 276 8.40 0.60 5.28
N LEU A 277 7.21 0.04 5.47
CA LEU A 277 6.16 0.75 6.20
C LEU A 277 6.50 0.98 7.68
N VAL A 278 7.44 0.22 8.26
CA VAL A 278 8.02 0.58 9.56
C VAL A 278 8.74 1.93 9.47
N GLY A 279 9.57 2.13 8.44
CA GLY A 279 10.27 3.39 8.20
C GLY A 279 9.32 4.54 7.91
N THR A 280 8.31 4.31 7.06
CA THR A 280 7.27 5.32 6.78
C THR A 280 6.51 5.71 8.04
N PHE A 281 6.01 4.74 8.81
CA PHE A 281 5.28 5.02 10.04
C PHE A 281 6.15 5.78 11.06
N THR A 282 7.39 5.35 11.27
CA THR A 282 8.29 6.00 12.24
C THR A 282 8.76 7.37 11.78
N ALA A 283 8.96 7.61 10.48
CA ALA A 283 9.28 8.94 9.96
C ALA A 283 8.12 9.93 10.17
N ILE A 284 6.88 9.51 9.85
CA ILE A 284 5.67 10.32 10.04
C ILE A 284 5.40 10.56 11.52
N ARG A 285 5.51 9.52 12.36
CA ARG A 285 5.33 9.66 13.81
C ARG A 285 6.42 10.55 14.41
N GLY A 286 7.67 10.37 14.00
CA GLY A 286 8.81 11.14 14.48
C GLY A 286 8.68 12.64 14.18
N ILE A 287 8.26 13.01 12.96
CA ILE A 287 8.06 14.44 12.65
C ILE A 287 6.93 15.03 13.48
N ILE A 288 5.82 14.30 13.68
CA ILE A 288 4.67 14.71 14.52
C ILE A 288 5.10 14.92 15.98
N ASP A 289 5.77 13.93 16.58
CA ASP A 289 6.19 14.00 17.97
C ASP A 289 7.19 15.13 18.19
N SER A 290 8.07 15.39 17.22
CA SER A 290 9.07 16.46 17.32
C SER A 290 8.48 17.88 17.36
N VAL A 291 7.22 18.06 16.93
CA VAL A 291 6.53 19.37 16.82
C VAL A 291 5.22 19.43 17.61
N THR A 292 5.08 18.52 18.58
CA THR A 292 3.95 18.50 19.51
C THR A 292 4.06 19.67 20.49
N GLU A 293 2.92 20.20 20.94
CA GLU A 293 2.89 21.30 21.91
C GLU A 293 3.67 20.96 23.18
N GLY A 294 4.47 21.91 23.67
CA GLY A 294 5.38 21.71 24.80
C GLY A 294 6.83 21.39 24.42
N ILE A 295 7.12 21.07 23.16
CA ILE A 295 8.49 20.91 22.65
C ILE A 295 9.09 22.29 22.33
N THR A 296 9.93 22.80 23.23
CA THR A 296 10.53 24.15 23.11
C THR A 296 11.58 24.24 22.01
N GLU A 297 12.18 23.11 21.65
CA GLU A 297 13.24 22.95 20.67
C GLU A 297 12.76 23.36 19.28
N PHE A 298 11.49 23.08 18.93
CA PHE A 298 10.95 23.45 17.63
C PHE A 298 10.89 24.97 17.42
N GLY A 299 10.58 25.74 18.48
CA GLY A 299 10.56 27.20 18.40
C GLY A 299 11.95 27.83 18.25
N ASN A 300 13.00 27.14 18.69
CA ASN A 300 14.39 27.58 18.54
C ASN A 300 15.10 26.96 17.34
N ASP A 301 14.44 26.06 16.61
CA ASP A 301 15.03 25.34 15.49
C ASP A 301 15.30 26.29 14.32
N GLU A 302 16.50 26.19 13.76
CA GLU A 302 16.94 26.97 12.60
C GLU A 302 16.72 26.22 11.29
N ASN A 303 16.41 24.91 11.34
CA ASN A 303 16.22 24.06 10.18
C ASN A 303 14.74 23.85 9.84
N ILE A 304 14.49 23.38 8.63
CA ILE A 304 13.22 22.72 8.28
C ILE A 304 13.38 21.22 8.55
N ARG A 305 12.50 20.66 9.38
CA ARG A 305 12.42 19.20 9.61
C ARG A 305 11.58 18.58 8.51
N ILE A 306 12.01 17.46 7.94
CA ILE A 306 11.35 16.79 6.82
C ILE A 306 11.26 15.29 7.09
N ALA A 307 10.06 14.75 6.86
CA ALA A 307 9.84 13.33 6.63
C ALA A 307 9.44 13.14 5.16
N SER A 308 10.23 12.39 4.41
CA SER A 308 9.98 12.09 2.99
C SER A 308 9.79 10.59 2.79
N CYS A 309 8.61 10.19 2.32
CA CYS A 309 8.28 8.79 2.06
C CYS A 309 7.97 8.66 0.57
N TYR A 310 8.92 8.09 -0.17
CA TYR A 310 8.86 7.96 -1.63
C TYR A 310 8.12 6.70 -2.05
N ASP A 311 7.58 6.70 -3.25
CA ASP A 311 7.13 5.48 -3.93
C ASP A 311 8.25 5.00 -4.87
N ASN A 312 8.14 3.77 -5.36
CA ASN A 312 8.97 3.18 -6.40
C ASN A 312 10.43 2.93 -6.02
N GLU A 313 10.74 2.77 -4.73
CA GLU A 313 12.07 2.34 -4.30
C GLU A 313 12.40 0.93 -4.82
N GLU A 314 11.41 0.03 -4.77
CA GLU A 314 11.61 -1.41 -5.02
C GLU A 314 11.90 -1.74 -6.49
N VAL A 315 11.73 -0.78 -7.39
CA VAL A 315 11.88 -0.93 -8.85
C VAL A 315 13.03 -0.11 -9.42
N TRP A 316 13.93 0.37 -8.56
CA TRP A 316 15.05 1.22 -8.96
C TRP A 316 16.30 0.45 -9.46
N LYS A 317 16.22 -0.89 -9.58
CA LYS A 317 17.32 -1.77 -10.00
C LYS A 317 17.08 -2.44 -11.34
#